data_AF-A0A075MRC1-F1
#
_entry.id   AF-A0A075MRC1-F1
#
_cell.length_a   1.000
_cell.length_b   1.000
_cell.length_c   1.000
_cell.angle_alpha   90.00
_cell.angle_beta   90.00
_cell.angle_gamma   90.00
#
_symmetry.space_group_name_H-M   'P 1'
#
loop_
_entity.id
_entity.type
_entity.pdbx_description
1 polymer ?
#
loop_
_entity_poly.entity_id
_entity_poly.type
_entity_poly.pdbx_seq_one_letter_code
_entity_poly.pdbx_strand_id
1 'polypeptide(L)'
;MSGKRSSPPPSSNKKIIIYAIIGIVAVAGVSATFLAGGTPSGGQQSMSSSQADSIAKFKAQFCGPDPKANSNTYVAEKVLPSECQMPLSLSVDNDGRVWYVSTKQGILGSYSLADNKFAQYQVPQWPVRDNPIEFNMSWATKTDSKGNVWFTDNNELLWRFNTTSGTFDMFKTPATDPISFDFDSDGNIYLVGVRSKSLFFGDLSKMKPGTAEGFTEIKLPLDAFAGIDNFRISSGSVTVDRERNVVWTSVLAFQLKGVIYKYDVEKNQTSLYNLPQELTSPVGMTVDKDGNLWGTDHGTSIFFMLDPSDGKVTEYTTSVASPKIFGGTMPPSAYTLPYWIATAPDGRIWFNQHEGNKISVFDKNTKMLTEYWIPSQNKLWANCPDNASSCGIANALQMSVGPQGQVWFTEWSENKIGTVKTDAQVPFTVSIPNDEVTVKRGDSAEIKVNVNAQGAFNGSAVASGTFTLNGALGNSTGIFSEQNISIPANSSKQVSFVFTPAGDLAPGQYTLMLGAQNDEVSVLKAVRVDVV
;
A
#
# COMPACT_ATOMS: atom_id res chain seq x y z
N MET A 1 18.80 -46.97 -31.39
CA MET A 1 18.50 -46.68 -29.97
C MET A 1 18.93 -45.24 -29.71
N SER A 2 17.95 -44.31 -29.67
CA SER A 2 18.16 -42.87 -29.53
C SER A 2 17.58 -42.43 -28.19
N GLY A 3 18.45 -41.93 -27.30
CA GLY A 3 18.09 -41.47 -25.96
C GLY A 3 17.57 -40.04 -25.98
N LYS A 4 16.34 -39.84 -25.50
CA LYS A 4 15.73 -38.52 -25.28
C LYS A 4 16.41 -37.84 -24.08
N ARG A 5 16.96 -36.63 -24.30
CA ARG A 5 17.26 -35.67 -23.22
C ARG A 5 15.95 -34.95 -22.85
N SER A 6 15.58 -35.01 -21.56
CA SER A 6 14.49 -34.23 -20.99
C SER A 6 14.95 -32.79 -20.72
N SER A 7 14.20 -31.82 -21.21
CA SER A 7 14.32 -30.40 -20.87
C SER A 7 13.80 -30.11 -19.45
N PRO A 8 14.37 -29.13 -18.72
CA PRO A 8 13.88 -28.77 -17.39
C PRO A 8 12.53 -28.05 -17.48
N PRO A 9 11.70 -28.10 -16.41
CA PRO A 9 10.41 -27.41 -16.40
C PRO A 9 10.60 -25.88 -16.41
N PRO A 10 9.68 -25.12 -17.05
CA PRO A 10 9.76 -23.67 -17.08
C PRO A 10 9.52 -23.08 -15.68
N SER A 11 10.44 -22.24 -15.22
CA SER A 11 10.41 -21.57 -13.91
C SER A 11 9.20 -20.64 -13.77
N SER A 12 8.43 -20.79 -12.68
CA SER A 12 7.27 -19.97 -12.31
C SER A 12 7.61 -18.52 -11.90
N ASN A 13 8.88 -18.10 -12.01
CA ASN A 13 9.38 -16.82 -11.54
C ASN A 13 8.96 -15.60 -12.38
N LYS A 14 8.40 -15.79 -13.59
CA LYS A 14 8.05 -14.66 -14.47
C LYS A 14 6.75 -13.94 -14.09
N LYS A 15 5.81 -14.59 -13.39
CA LYS A 15 4.51 -13.97 -13.02
C LYS A 15 4.60 -13.08 -11.79
N ILE A 16 5.42 -13.43 -10.80
CA ILE A 16 5.56 -12.67 -9.54
C ILE A 16 6.27 -11.32 -9.77
N ILE A 17 7.24 -11.28 -10.69
CA ILE A 17 7.94 -10.04 -11.08
C ILE A 17 6.96 -9.03 -11.72
N ILE A 18 5.90 -9.49 -12.40
CA ILE A 18 4.91 -8.63 -13.06
C ILE A 18 4.04 -7.87 -12.05
N TYR A 19 3.70 -8.46 -10.90
CA TYR A 19 2.83 -7.82 -9.90
C TYR A 19 3.56 -6.78 -9.04
N ALA A 20 4.83 -7.02 -8.69
CA ALA A 20 5.68 -6.00 -8.05
C ALA A 20 5.97 -4.81 -8.97
N ILE A 21 6.05 -5.06 -10.28
CA ILE A 21 6.13 -4.02 -11.31
C ILE A 21 4.85 -3.19 -11.36
N ILE A 22 3.65 -3.74 -11.17
CA ILE A 22 2.42 -2.92 -11.27
C ILE A 22 2.29 -1.90 -10.13
N GLY A 23 2.82 -2.15 -8.93
CA GLY A 23 2.80 -1.17 -7.85
C GLY A 23 3.92 -0.11 -7.89
N ILE A 24 5.12 -0.47 -8.38
CA ILE A 24 6.28 0.45 -8.40
C ILE A 24 6.58 0.98 -9.82
N VAL A 25 6.08 0.33 -10.88
CA VAL A 25 6.18 0.74 -12.29
C VAL A 25 4.87 1.33 -12.82
N ALA A 26 3.76 1.31 -12.05
CA ALA A 26 2.70 2.30 -12.28
C ALA A 26 3.09 3.72 -11.84
N VAL A 27 4.33 3.85 -11.36
CA VAL A 27 5.06 5.09 -11.45
C VAL A 27 5.36 5.36 -12.94
N ALA A 28 6.08 4.57 -13.76
CA ALA A 28 6.13 4.89 -15.21
C ALA A 28 5.96 3.71 -16.16
N GLY A 29 4.89 3.77 -16.96
CA GLY A 29 4.83 3.22 -18.30
C GLY A 29 4.94 1.70 -18.39
N VAL A 30 3.81 1.01 -18.22
CA VAL A 30 3.61 -0.32 -18.84
C VAL A 30 2.59 -0.18 -19.96
N SER A 31 3.08 0.23 -21.13
CA SER A 31 2.51 -0.28 -22.38
C SER A 31 2.78 -1.78 -22.39
N ALA A 32 1.73 -2.57 -22.19
CA ALA A 32 1.80 -4.02 -22.14
C ALA A 32 2.46 -4.60 -23.40
N THR A 33 3.68 -5.10 -23.30
CA THR A 33 4.28 -5.97 -24.33
C THR A 33 3.99 -7.42 -23.97
N PHE A 34 2.86 -7.93 -24.47
CA PHE A 34 2.60 -9.36 -24.57
C PHE A 34 2.91 -9.82 -26.01
N LEU A 35 4.10 -10.38 -26.23
CA LEU A 35 4.36 -11.22 -27.41
C LEU A 35 4.44 -12.67 -26.95
N ALA A 36 3.30 -13.36 -26.99
CA ALA A 36 3.30 -14.81 -27.16
C ALA A 36 3.38 -15.08 -28.67
N GLY A 37 4.47 -15.70 -29.10
CA GLY A 37 4.73 -16.03 -30.49
C GLY A 37 3.73 -17.03 -31.06
N GLY A 38 3.24 -16.70 -32.26
CA GLY A 38 2.53 -17.59 -33.17
C GLY A 38 2.26 -16.82 -34.46
N THR A 39 2.98 -17.16 -35.53
CA THR A 39 2.75 -16.61 -36.88
C THR A 39 1.33 -16.94 -37.36
N PRO A 40 0.49 -15.97 -37.77
CA PRO A 40 -0.78 -16.26 -38.40
C PRO A 40 -0.63 -16.25 -39.92
N SER A 41 -0.82 -17.41 -40.52
CA SER A 41 -1.23 -17.51 -41.93
C SER A 41 -2.74 -17.55 -42.00
N GLY A 42 -3.35 -16.52 -42.58
CA GLY A 42 -4.65 -16.62 -43.27
C GLY A 42 -5.88 -16.05 -42.55
N GLY A 43 -6.58 -15.14 -43.25
CA GLY A 43 -8.04 -15.04 -43.23
C GLY A 43 -8.64 -13.86 -42.45
N GLN A 44 -9.25 -12.92 -43.18
CA GLN A 44 -10.00 -11.73 -42.70
C GLN A 44 -11.25 -12.02 -41.82
N GLN A 45 -11.39 -13.23 -41.27
CA GLN A 45 -12.45 -13.63 -40.32
C GLN A 45 -11.95 -13.76 -38.87
N SER A 46 -10.69 -13.42 -38.57
CA SER A 46 -10.06 -13.64 -37.26
C SER A 46 -9.77 -12.38 -36.42
N MET A 47 -10.11 -11.18 -36.88
CA MET A 47 -9.77 -9.93 -36.17
C MET A 47 -10.81 -9.51 -35.12
N SER A 48 -12.11 -9.68 -35.38
CA SER A 48 -13.17 -9.27 -34.44
C SER A 48 -13.26 -10.18 -33.21
N SER A 49 -13.02 -11.49 -33.37
CA SER A 49 -12.90 -12.45 -32.26
C SER A 49 -11.73 -12.08 -31.34
N SER A 50 -10.58 -11.69 -31.91
CA SER A 50 -9.42 -11.27 -31.12
C SER A 50 -9.66 -9.99 -30.30
N GLN A 51 -10.45 -9.05 -30.83
CA GLN A 51 -10.80 -7.82 -30.12
C GLN A 51 -11.80 -8.09 -29.00
N ALA A 52 -12.87 -8.86 -29.27
CA ALA A 52 -13.85 -9.25 -28.26
C ALA A 52 -13.19 -10.03 -27.11
N ASP A 53 -12.28 -10.95 -27.43
CA ASP A 53 -11.51 -11.71 -26.44
C ASP A 53 -10.62 -10.79 -25.58
N SER A 54 -10.00 -9.78 -26.20
CA SER A 54 -9.16 -8.82 -25.48
C SER A 54 -9.98 -7.96 -24.51
N ILE A 55 -11.16 -7.53 -24.94
CA ILE A 55 -12.11 -6.78 -24.10
C ILE A 55 -12.60 -7.66 -22.94
N ALA A 56 -12.94 -8.92 -23.21
CA ALA A 56 -13.39 -9.85 -22.17
C ALA A 56 -12.30 -10.12 -21.13
N LYS A 57 -11.04 -10.31 -21.57
CA LYS A 57 -9.89 -10.49 -20.67
C LYS A 57 -9.65 -9.25 -19.82
N PHE A 58 -9.68 -8.07 -20.42
CA PHE A 58 -9.56 -6.80 -19.69
C PHE A 58 -10.65 -6.68 -18.62
N LYS A 59 -11.91 -6.93 -19.01
CA LYS A 59 -13.04 -6.87 -18.08
C LYS A 59 -12.91 -7.85 -16.93
N ALA A 60 -12.54 -9.10 -17.22
CA ALA A 60 -12.34 -10.11 -16.19
C ALA A 60 -11.24 -9.71 -15.20
N GLN A 61 -10.15 -9.12 -15.70
CA GLN A 61 -8.99 -8.77 -14.88
C GLN A 61 -9.19 -7.53 -14.03
N PHE A 62 -9.82 -6.48 -14.57
CA PHE A 62 -9.81 -5.15 -13.92
C PHE A 62 -11.20 -4.67 -13.48
N CYS A 63 -12.27 -5.11 -14.13
CA CYS A 63 -13.58 -4.50 -13.94
C CYS A 63 -14.42 -5.11 -12.80
N GLY A 64 -13.94 -6.17 -12.14
CA GLY A 64 -14.71 -6.94 -11.15
C GLY A 64 -16.07 -7.38 -11.71
N PRO A 65 -16.13 -8.31 -12.68
CA PRO A 65 -17.40 -8.73 -13.27
C PRO A 65 -18.34 -9.32 -12.21
N ASP A 66 -19.63 -8.97 -12.30
CA ASP A 66 -20.67 -9.35 -11.33
C ASP A 66 -20.30 -9.02 -9.86
N PRO A 67 -19.96 -7.74 -9.57
CA PRO A 67 -19.39 -7.37 -8.29
C PRO A 67 -20.40 -7.60 -7.17
N LYS A 68 -19.94 -8.25 -6.09
CA LYS A 68 -20.73 -8.48 -4.87
C LYS A 68 -20.08 -7.78 -3.70
N ALA A 69 -20.90 -7.10 -2.90
CA ALA A 69 -20.48 -6.57 -1.62
C ALA A 69 -20.22 -7.74 -0.67
N ASN A 70 -18.97 -7.93 -0.27
CA ASN A 70 -18.62 -8.88 0.78
C ASN A 70 -18.42 -8.14 2.10
N SER A 71 -18.44 -8.88 3.20
CA SER A 71 -18.12 -8.34 4.51
C SER A 71 -17.68 -9.45 5.45
N ASN A 72 -16.86 -9.11 6.43
CA ASN A 72 -16.56 -9.92 7.60
C ASN A 72 -16.83 -9.10 8.88
N THR A 73 -16.35 -9.56 10.04
CA THR A 73 -16.54 -8.85 11.30
C THR A 73 -15.99 -7.42 11.26
N TYR A 74 -14.85 -7.18 10.59
CA TYR A 74 -14.11 -5.91 10.65
C TYR A 74 -14.14 -5.10 9.36
N VAL A 75 -14.47 -5.70 8.22
CA VAL A 75 -14.43 -5.06 6.91
C VAL A 75 -15.78 -5.21 6.23
N ALA A 76 -16.25 -4.12 5.62
CA ALA A 76 -17.43 -4.13 4.77
C ALA A 76 -17.12 -3.46 3.44
N GLU A 77 -17.62 -4.04 2.35
CA GLU A 77 -17.36 -3.56 0.99
C GLU A 77 -18.65 -3.01 0.38
N LYS A 78 -18.51 -2.08 -0.57
CA LYS A 78 -19.61 -1.45 -1.27
C LYS A 78 -19.34 -1.47 -2.77
N VAL A 79 -20.29 -2.05 -3.51
CA VAL A 79 -20.29 -2.09 -4.97
C VAL A 79 -20.52 -0.68 -5.51
N LEU A 80 -19.68 -0.29 -6.46
CA LEU A 80 -19.83 0.98 -7.13
C LEU A 80 -21.01 0.97 -8.12
N PRO A 81 -21.71 2.10 -8.29
CA PRO A 81 -22.99 2.14 -9.02
C PRO A 81 -22.87 1.89 -10.54
N SER A 82 -21.73 2.21 -11.15
CA SER A 82 -21.43 1.92 -12.56
C SER A 82 -20.43 0.78 -12.70
N GLU A 83 -20.58 0.03 -13.79
CA GLU A 83 -19.67 -1.05 -14.15
C GLU A 83 -18.27 -0.55 -14.51
N CYS A 84 -17.27 -1.36 -14.19
CA CYS A 84 -15.88 -1.13 -14.56
C CYS A 84 -15.40 0.29 -14.27
N GLN A 85 -15.60 0.79 -13.05
CA GLN A 85 -15.04 2.08 -12.65
C GLN A 85 -13.55 1.98 -12.31
N MET A 86 -13.09 0.82 -11.81
CA MET A 86 -11.70 0.63 -11.40
C MET A 86 -11.24 1.77 -10.44
N PRO A 87 -11.83 1.86 -9.24
CA PRO A 87 -11.53 2.94 -8.31
C PRO A 87 -10.07 2.84 -7.84
N LEU A 88 -9.33 3.96 -7.88
CA LEU A 88 -7.92 3.96 -7.47
C LEU A 88 -7.65 4.89 -6.29
N SER A 89 -7.69 6.20 -6.49
CA SER A 89 -7.48 7.15 -5.39
C SER A 89 -8.78 7.50 -4.68
N LEU A 90 -8.70 7.73 -3.36
CA LEU A 90 -9.83 8.16 -2.55
C LEU A 90 -9.43 9.12 -1.43
N SER A 91 -10.41 9.87 -0.93
CA SER A 91 -10.29 10.67 0.30
C SER A 91 -11.59 10.65 1.09
N VAL A 92 -11.52 10.88 2.40
CA VAL A 92 -12.70 11.15 3.24
C VAL A 92 -12.68 12.61 3.67
N ASP A 93 -13.74 13.35 3.38
CA ASP A 93 -13.84 14.75 3.74
C ASP A 93 -14.35 14.97 5.19
N ASN A 94 -14.39 16.24 5.60
CA ASN A 94 -14.79 16.64 6.96
C ASN A 94 -16.24 16.30 7.29
N ASP A 95 -17.11 16.20 6.28
CA ASP A 95 -18.53 15.88 6.44
C ASP A 95 -18.78 14.36 6.44
N GLY A 96 -17.71 13.55 6.38
CA GLY A 96 -17.82 12.11 6.29
C GLY A 96 -18.38 11.68 4.95
N ARG A 97 -17.94 12.29 3.85
CA ARG A 97 -18.18 11.80 2.50
C ARG A 97 -16.88 11.26 1.91
N VAL A 98 -16.98 10.06 1.37
CA VAL A 98 -15.88 9.38 0.69
C VAL A 98 -15.90 9.80 -0.76
N TRP A 99 -14.80 10.33 -1.26
CA TRP A 99 -14.60 10.68 -2.66
C TRP A 99 -13.63 9.69 -3.29
N TYR A 100 -13.90 9.26 -4.52
CA TYR A 100 -13.03 8.32 -5.24
C TYR A 100 -12.98 8.64 -6.73
N VAL A 101 -11.87 8.28 -7.39
CA VAL A 101 -11.69 8.49 -8.83
C VAL A 101 -11.72 7.17 -9.60
N SER A 102 -12.57 7.12 -10.62
CA SER A 102 -12.66 6.01 -11.56
C SER A 102 -11.58 6.13 -12.65
N THR A 103 -10.64 5.19 -12.67
CA THR A 103 -9.55 5.18 -13.66
C THR A 103 -10.03 4.87 -15.09
N LYS A 104 -11.10 4.07 -15.21
CA LYS A 104 -11.66 3.68 -16.51
C LYS A 104 -12.70 4.64 -17.07
N GLN A 105 -13.63 5.10 -16.24
CA GLN A 105 -14.80 5.88 -16.70
C GLN A 105 -14.56 7.39 -16.64
N GLY A 106 -13.54 7.85 -15.90
CA GLY A 106 -13.33 9.28 -15.66
C GLY A 106 -14.47 9.89 -14.85
N ILE A 107 -14.88 9.19 -13.80
CA ILE A 107 -15.93 9.60 -12.87
C ILE A 107 -15.25 9.98 -11.55
N LEU A 108 -15.56 11.16 -11.03
CA LEU A 108 -15.41 11.47 -9.62
C LEU A 108 -16.67 10.97 -8.92
N GLY A 109 -16.55 9.90 -8.15
CA GLY A 109 -17.63 9.36 -7.36
C GLY A 109 -17.58 9.86 -5.93
N SER A 110 -18.74 9.93 -5.28
CA SER A 110 -18.84 10.18 -3.85
C SER A 110 -19.79 9.20 -3.17
N TYR A 111 -19.52 8.87 -1.92
CA TYR A 111 -20.37 8.07 -1.05
C TYR A 111 -20.55 8.81 0.27
N SER A 112 -21.79 9.22 0.57
CA SER A 112 -22.11 9.92 1.81
C SER A 112 -22.40 8.91 2.93
N LEU A 113 -21.68 9.03 4.05
CA LEU A 113 -21.85 8.14 5.20
C LEU A 113 -23.15 8.41 5.96
N ALA A 114 -23.66 9.64 5.90
CA ALA A 114 -24.87 10.05 6.63
C ALA A 114 -26.14 9.42 6.06
N ASP A 115 -26.25 9.31 4.73
CA ASP A 115 -27.45 8.82 4.04
C ASP A 115 -27.22 7.54 3.22
N ASN A 116 -25.98 7.01 3.23
CA ASN A 116 -25.57 5.81 2.51
C ASN A 116 -25.80 5.87 1.00
N LYS A 117 -25.67 7.05 0.37
CA LYS A 117 -25.91 7.24 -1.06
C LYS A 117 -24.66 7.56 -1.87
N PHE A 118 -24.65 7.06 -3.09
CA PHE A 118 -23.66 7.44 -4.10
C PHE A 118 -24.12 8.66 -4.90
N ALA A 119 -23.16 9.49 -5.31
CA ALA A 119 -23.30 10.46 -6.38
C ALA A 119 -22.09 10.35 -7.33
N GLN A 120 -22.28 10.72 -8.59
CA GLN A 120 -21.25 10.62 -9.62
C GLN A 120 -21.18 11.91 -10.44
N TYR A 121 -19.96 12.33 -10.72
CA TYR A 121 -19.66 13.54 -11.48
C TYR A 121 -18.72 13.16 -12.61
N GLN A 122 -19.16 13.38 -13.85
CA GLN A 122 -18.36 13.05 -15.02
C GLN A 122 -17.23 14.08 -15.18
N VAL A 123 -15.97 13.62 -15.15
CA VAL A 123 -14.82 14.48 -15.47
C VAL A 123 -14.92 14.87 -16.95
N PRO A 124 -14.89 16.17 -17.32
CA PRO A 124 -15.21 16.60 -18.68
C PRO A 124 -14.33 15.95 -19.77
N GLN A 125 -13.04 15.80 -19.50
CA GLN A 125 -12.08 15.22 -20.43
C GLN A 125 -11.42 13.99 -19.78
N TRP A 126 -11.63 12.82 -20.37
CA TRP A 126 -11.01 11.57 -19.94
C TRP A 126 -10.76 10.67 -21.16
N PRO A 127 -9.61 10.80 -21.84
CA PRO A 127 -9.38 10.20 -23.17
C PRO A 127 -9.65 8.70 -23.25
N VAL A 128 -9.37 7.96 -22.18
CA VAL A 128 -9.49 6.48 -22.14
C VAL A 128 -10.92 5.98 -21.94
N ARG A 129 -11.92 6.87 -21.75
CA ARG A 129 -13.31 6.49 -21.44
C ARG A 129 -13.89 5.56 -22.51
N ASP A 130 -13.73 5.94 -23.77
CA ASP A 130 -14.33 5.26 -24.92
C ASP A 130 -13.46 4.11 -25.48
N ASN A 131 -12.22 3.98 -25.00
CA ASN A 131 -11.36 2.85 -25.35
C ASN A 131 -11.68 1.64 -24.44
N PRO A 132 -12.05 0.47 -24.96
CA PRO A 132 -12.55 -0.63 -24.15
C PRO A 132 -11.48 -1.39 -23.34
N ILE A 133 -10.18 -1.12 -23.56
CA ILE A 133 -9.06 -1.85 -22.93
C ILE A 133 -7.98 -0.92 -22.35
N GLU A 134 -8.25 0.38 -22.23
CA GLU A 134 -7.34 1.35 -21.62
C GLU A 134 -7.93 1.94 -20.34
N PHE A 135 -7.05 2.45 -19.48
CA PHE A 135 -7.37 3.16 -18.24
C PHE A 135 -6.34 4.27 -18.00
N ASN A 136 -6.69 5.23 -17.15
CA ASN A 136 -5.86 6.36 -16.77
C ASN A 136 -5.72 6.35 -15.23
N MET A 137 -4.50 6.38 -14.73
CA MET A 137 -4.24 6.29 -13.30
C MET A 137 -4.42 7.66 -12.61
N SER A 138 -5.16 7.65 -11.50
CA SER A 138 -5.25 8.73 -10.52
C SER A 138 -4.82 8.19 -9.17
N TRP A 139 -3.69 8.64 -8.65
CA TRP A 139 -3.04 8.06 -7.47
C TRP A 139 -3.33 8.81 -6.17
N ALA A 140 -3.63 10.10 -6.24
CA ALA A 140 -3.99 10.89 -5.07
C ALA A 140 -5.32 11.63 -5.26
N THR A 141 -6.16 11.57 -4.24
CA THR A 141 -7.36 12.41 -4.08
C THR A 141 -7.28 13.03 -2.70
N LYS A 142 -7.55 14.33 -2.56
CA LYS A 142 -7.61 15.04 -1.28
C LYS A 142 -8.69 16.12 -1.30
N THR A 143 -9.19 16.50 -0.14
CA THR A 143 -10.07 17.66 -0.01
C THR A 143 -9.32 18.86 0.57
N ASP A 144 -9.60 20.04 0.04
CA ASP A 144 -9.07 21.30 0.57
C ASP A 144 -9.92 21.83 1.73
N SER A 145 -9.44 22.89 2.39
CA SER A 145 -10.15 23.54 3.52
C SER A 145 -11.48 24.18 3.14
N LYS A 146 -11.76 24.35 1.84
CA LYS A 146 -13.03 24.88 1.31
C LYS A 146 -13.99 23.76 0.91
N GLY A 147 -13.60 22.50 1.08
CA GLY A 147 -14.39 21.33 0.72
C GLY A 147 -14.35 20.99 -0.77
N ASN A 148 -13.44 21.57 -1.57
CA ASN A 148 -13.24 21.13 -2.94
C ASN A 148 -12.44 19.83 -2.97
N VAL A 149 -12.67 19.01 -3.99
CA VAL A 149 -11.98 17.73 -4.17
C VAL A 149 -10.92 17.88 -5.24
N TRP A 150 -9.69 17.54 -4.91
CA TRP A 150 -8.54 17.59 -5.80
C TRP A 150 -8.04 16.19 -6.10
N PHE A 151 -7.62 15.93 -7.33
CA PHE A 151 -7.05 14.63 -7.69
C PHE A 151 -6.09 14.70 -8.88
N THR A 152 -5.12 13.79 -8.88
CA THR A 152 -4.10 13.64 -9.94
C THR A 152 -4.65 12.92 -11.17
N ASP A 153 -4.07 13.19 -12.32
CA ASP A 153 -4.34 12.48 -13.58
C ASP A 153 -3.01 12.29 -14.31
N ASN A 154 -2.73 11.07 -14.75
CA ASN A 154 -1.43 10.69 -15.31
C ASN A 154 -1.12 11.35 -16.66
N ASN A 155 -2.00 12.20 -17.20
CA ASN A 155 -1.71 13.05 -18.37
C ASN A 155 -1.09 14.40 -17.97
N GLU A 156 -0.28 14.43 -16.92
CA GLU A 156 0.36 15.64 -16.35
C GLU A 156 -0.66 16.65 -15.81
N LEU A 157 -1.81 16.17 -15.30
CA LEU A 157 -2.92 17.02 -14.89
C LEU A 157 -3.22 16.92 -13.39
N LEU A 158 -3.72 18.02 -12.86
CA LEU A 158 -4.36 18.10 -11.55
C LEU A 158 -5.77 18.65 -11.73
N TRP A 159 -6.76 17.93 -11.24
CA TRP A 159 -8.16 18.33 -11.29
C TRP A 159 -8.62 18.89 -9.96
N ARG A 160 -9.52 19.87 -10.00
CA ARG A 160 -10.27 20.38 -8.86
C ARG A 160 -11.76 20.33 -9.18
N PHE A 161 -12.52 19.66 -8.33
CA PHE A 161 -13.97 19.70 -8.34
C PHE A 161 -14.50 20.62 -7.25
N ASN A 162 -15.20 21.67 -7.65
CA ASN A 162 -15.89 22.56 -6.73
C ASN A 162 -17.22 21.92 -6.31
N THR A 163 -17.32 21.54 -5.04
CA THR A 163 -18.48 20.82 -4.49
C THR A 163 -19.72 21.69 -4.36
N THR A 164 -19.56 23.02 -4.34
CA THR A 164 -20.67 23.97 -4.25
C THR A 164 -21.30 24.23 -5.62
N SER A 165 -20.48 24.48 -6.65
CA SER A 165 -20.98 24.75 -8.02
C SER A 165 -21.16 23.49 -8.86
N GLY A 166 -20.55 22.36 -8.47
CA GLY A 166 -20.57 21.12 -9.24
C GLY A 166 -19.71 21.18 -10.51
N THR A 167 -18.68 22.02 -10.54
CA THR A 167 -17.85 22.27 -11.73
C THR A 167 -16.41 21.78 -11.55
N PHE A 168 -15.77 21.42 -12.66
CA PHE A 168 -14.36 21.02 -12.67
C PHE A 168 -13.47 22.14 -13.23
N ASP A 169 -12.35 22.36 -12.55
CA ASP A 169 -11.16 23.00 -13.10
C ASP A 169 -10.09 21.95 -13.34
N MET A 170 -9.26 22.17 -14.36
CA MET A 170 -8.09 21.35 -14.65
C MET A 170 -6.88 22.26 -14.73
N PHE A 171 -5.76 21.82 -14.16
CA PHE A 171 -4.48 22.50 -14.17
C PHE A 171 -3.44 21.58 -14.80
N LYS A 172 -2.58 22.13 -15.65
CA LYS A 172 -1.40 21.39 -16.09
C LYS A 172 -0.38 21.42 -14.95
N THR A 173 0.36 20.34 -14.80
CA THR A 173 1.42 20.25 -13.79
C THR A 173 2.78 20.15 -14.49
N PRO A 174 3.86 20.66 -13.91
CA PRO A 174 5.22 20.44 -14.41
C PRO A 174 5.74 19.03 -14.13
N ALA A 175 5.03 18.24 -13.31
CA ALA A 175 5.40 16.89 -12.96
C ALA A 175 4.90 15.91 -14.03
N THR A 176 5.80 15.02 -14.45
CA THR A 176 5.44 13.86 -15.27
C THR A 176 4.65 12.88 -14.40
N ASP A 177 3.50 12.40 -14.89
CA ASP A 177 2.53 11.56 -14.19
C ASP A 177 2.41 11.87 -12.68
N PRO A 178 1.68 12.92 -12.26
CA PRO A 178 1.56 13.29 -10.86
C PRO A 178 0.99 12.13 -10.03
N ILE A 179 1.65 11.76 -8.92
CA ILE A 179 1.28 10.59 -8.10
C ILE A 179 0.90 10.93 -6.67
N SER A 180 1.45 12.00 -6.12
CA SER A 180 1.22 12.39 -4.75
C SER A 180 1.26 13.90 -4.63
N PHE A 181 0.34 14.44 -3.85
CA PHE A 181 0.34 15.85 -3.48
C PHE A 181 -0.21 16.03 -2.09
N ASP A 182 0.13 17.15 -1.46
CA ASP A 182 -0.41 17.53 -0.17
C ASP A 182 -0.52 19.05 -0.04
N PHE A 183 -1.37 19.50 0.87
CA PHE A 183 -1.62 20.93 1.10
C PHE A 183 -0.85 21.45 2.31
N ASP A 184 -0.26 22.63 2.18
CA ASP A 184 0.17 23.41 3.33
C ASP A 184 -1.02 24.11 4.04
N SER A 185 -0.71 24.87 5.08
CA SER A 185 -1.71 25.58 5.89
C SER A 185 -2.44 26.69 5.12
N ASP A 186 -1.84 27.22 4.05
CA ASP A 186 -2.42 28.27 3.20
C ASP A 186 -3.23 27.67 2.03
N GLY A 187 -3.20 26.35 1.87
CA GLY A 187 -3.85 25.61 0.78
C GLY A 187 -3.03 25.55 -0.50
N ASN A 188 -1.75 25.93 -0.47
CA ASN A 188 -0.83 25.69 -1.59
C ASN A 188 -0.47 24.21 -1.66
N ILE A 189 0.03 23.80 -2.82
CA ILE A 189 0.18 22.40 -3.16
C ILE A 189 1.67 22.05 -3.25
N TYR A 190 2.08 21.01 -2.55
CA TYR A 190 3.33 20.31 -2.81
C TYR A 190 3.03 19.04 -3.57
N LEU A 191 3.71 18.82 -4.70
CA LEU A 191 3.39 17.73 -5.62
C LEU A 191 4.66 17.06 -6.14
N VAL A 192 4.61 15.74 -6.25
CA VAL A 192 5.61 14.93 -6.93
C VAL A 192 4.97 14.06 -8.00
N GLY A 193 5.74 13.84 -9.04
CA GLY A 193 5.40 12.94 -10.12
C GLY A 193 6.37 11.78 -10.22
N VAL A 194 6.04 10.93 -11.16
CA VAL A 194 6.80 9.78 -11.59
C VAL A 194 8.08 10.21 -12.27
N ARG A 195 9.18 9.55 -11.92
CA ARG A 195 10.53 9.91 -12.40
C ARG A 195 10.83 11.40 -12.18
N SER A 196 10.06 12.07 -11.31
CA SER A 196 10.32 13.43 -10.91
C SER A 196 11.61 13.43 -10.12
N LYS A 197 12.47 14.38 -10.47
CA LYS A 197 13.74 14.64 -9.79
C LYS A 197 13.62 15.82 -8.83
N SER A 198 12.40 16.36 -8.74
CA SER A 198 12.09 17.58 -8.05
C SER A 198 10.77 17.45 -7.29
N LEU A 199 10.67 18.24 -6.24
CA LEU A 199 9.41 18.57 -5.60
C LEU A 199 8.86 19.82 -6.29
N PHE A 200 7.55 19.89 -6.51
CA PHE A 200 6.93 21.08 -7.10
C PHE A 200 6.05 21.78 -6.08
N PHE A 201 6.22 23.09 -5.96
CA PHE A 201 5.36 23.95 -5.15
C PHE A 201 4.40 24.72 -6.06
N GLY A 202 3.10 24.61 -5.80
CA GLY A 202 2.04 25.26 -6.52
C GLY A 202 1.34 26.31 -5.65
N ASP A 203 1.59 27.59 -5.94
CA ASP A 203 0.94 28.74 -5.31
C ASP A 203 -0.50 28.87 -5.81
N LEU A 204 -1.45 28.50 -4.95
CA LEU A 204 -2.86 28.42 -5.32
C LEU A 204 -3.42 29.77 -5.76
N SER A 205 -2.87 30.89 -5.25
CA SER A 205 -3.32 32.24 -5.61
C SER A 205 -2.93 32.65 -7.03
N LYS A 206 -1.94 31.97 -7.61
CA LYS A 206 -1.41 32.24 -8.96
C LYS A 206 -1.82 31.19 -9.98
N MET A 207 -2.35 30.05 -9.55
CA MET A 207 -2.79 28.99 -10.45
C MET A 207 -3.90 29.45 -11.39
N LYS A 208 -3.74 29.14 -12.68
CA LYS A 208 -4.75 29.39 -13.72
C LYS A 208 -5.19 28.09 -14.40
N PRO A 209 -6.52 27.83 -14.51
CA PRO A 209 -7.02 26.65 -15.20
C PRO A 209 -6.46 26.52 -16.63
N GLY A 210 -6.14 25.29 -17.03
CA GLY A 210 -5.58 24.93 -18.34
C GLY A 210 -4.08 25.14 -18.48
N THR A 211 -3.39 25.66 -17.45
CA THR A 211 -1.96 26.02 -17.49
C THR A 211 -1.20 25.44 -16.30
N ALA A 212 0.14 25.51 -16.37
CA ALA A 212 1.05 25.21 -15.25
C ALA A 212 1.53 26.47 -14.52
N GLU A 213 0.87 27.62 -14.76
CA GLU A 213 1.17 28.86 -14.03
C GLU A 213 0.91 28.67 -12.53
N GLY A 214 1.75 29.28 -11.69
CA GLY A 214 1.71 29.11 -10.23
C GLY A 214 2.58 27.99 -9.69
N PHE A 215 3.06 27.07 -10.54
CA PHE A 215 4.04 26.06 -10.11
C PHE A 215 5.49 26.56 -10.18
N THR A 216 6.29 26.14 -9.21
CA THR A 216 7.73 26.36 -9.11
C THR A 216 8.44 25.07 -8.75
N GLU A 217 9.65 24.88 -9.27
CA GLU A 217 10.46 23.70 -9.03
C GLU A 217 11.34 23.87 -7.79
N ILE A 218 11.30 22.89 -6.89
CA ILE A 218 12.21 22.71 -5.76
C ILE A 218 13.11 21.52 -6.10
N LYS A 219 14.35 21.81 -6.48
CA LYS A 219 15.33 20.79 -6.90
C LYS A 219 15.76 19.94 -5.71
N LEU A 220 15.74 18.63 -5.87
CA LEU A 220 16.24 17.69 -4.87
C LEU A 220 17.72 17.34 -5.18
N PRO A 221 18.59 17.27 -4.17
CA PRO A 221 20.00 16.94 -4.37
C PRO A 221 20.18 15.43 -4.63
N LEU A 222 20.44 15.04 -5.88
CA LEU A 222 20.49 13.62 -6.29
C LEU A 222 21.84 12.93 -6.11
N ASP A 223 22.80 13.52 -5.39
CA ASP A 223 24.15 12.98 -5.22
C ASP A 223 24.15 11.56 -4.61
N ALA A 224 23.16 11.27 -3.76
CA ALA A 224 22.98 9.94 -3.19
C ALA A 224 22.72 8.85 -4.24
N PHE A 225 22.28 9.21 -5.45
CA PHE A 225 22.04 8.28 -6.56
C PHE A 225 23.18 8.27 -7.58
N ALA A 226 24.36 8.79 -7.24
CA ALA A 226 25.52 8.75 -8.13
C ALA A 226 25.79 7.33 -8.66
N GLY A 227 25.94 7.19 -9.98
CA GLY A 227 26.15 5.91 -10.66
C GLY A 227 24.87 5.13 -10.98
N ILE A 228 23.71 5.55 -10.51
CA ILE A 228 22.41 4.99 -10.92
C ILE A 228 21.93 5.74 -12.17
N ASP A 229 21.45 4.99 -13.15
CA ASP A 229 20.85 5.57 -14.35
C ASP A 229 19.69 6.49 -13.96
N ASN A 230 19.76 7.73 -14.43
CA ASN A 230 18.77 8.77 -14.22
C ASN A 230 17.34 8.33 -14.52
N PHE A 231 17.13 7.44 -15.49
CA PHE A 231 15.79 6.92 -15.79
C PHE A 231 15.22 6.13 -14.61
N ARG A 232 16.04 5.42 -13.82
CA ARG A 232 15.57 4.56 -12.72
C ARG A 232 15.18 5.33 -11.47
N ILE A 233 15.56 6.60 -11.35
CA ILE A 233 15.27 7.44 -10.19
C ILE A 233 13.84 7.97 -10.31
N SER A 234 13.08 7.86 -9.23
CA SER A 234 11.71 8.36 -9.14
C SER A 234 11.35 8.83 -7.75
N SER A 235 10.35 9.70 -7.65
CA SER A 235 9.68 10.01 -6.39
C SER A 235 8.66 8.92 -6.02
N GLY A 236 8.41 8.75 -4.71
CA GLY A 236 7.36 7.90 -4.16
C GLY A 236 6.14 8.73 -3.71
N SER A 237 6.23 9.40 -2.56
CA SER A 237 5.15 10.25 -2.04
C SER A 237 5.64 11.62 -1.55
N VAL A 238 4.71 12.49 -1.23
CA VAL A 238 4.91 13.74 -0.50
C VAL A 238 3.92 13.83 0.67
N THR A 239 4.37 14.35 1.81
CA THR A 239 3.49 14.69 2.94
C THR A 239 3.97 15.99 3.60
N VAL A 240 3.03 16.83 4.02
CA VAL A 240 3.32 18.13 4.63
C VAL A 240 3.08 18.05 6.14
N ASP A 241 4.12 18.32 6.92
CA ASP A 241 4.00 18.64 8.35
C ASP A 241 3.65 20.12 8.49
N ARG A 242 2.35 20.40 8.61
CA ARG A 242 1.82 21.76 8.73
C ARG A 242 2.21 22.45 10.03
N GLU A 243 2.47 21.69 11.09
CA GLU A 243 2.83 22.24 12.40
C GLU A 243 4.26 22.77 12.38
N ARG A 244 5.17 22.03 11.73
CA ARG A 244 6.60 22.37 11.66
C ARG A 244 6.98 23.09 10.36
N ASN A 245 6.02 23.34 9.47
CA ASN A 245 6.21 23.95 8.16
C ASN A 245 7.28 23.25 7.32
N VAL A 246 7.17 21.92 7.23
CA VAL A 246 8.14 21.04 6.57
C VAL A 246 7.43 20.14 5.57
N VAL A 247 8.09 19.85 4.45
CA VAL A 247 7.62 18.90 3.44
C VAL A 247 8.55 17.71 3.37
N TRP A 248 7.99 16.51 3.48
CA TRP A 248 8.71 15.26 3.34
C TRP A 248 8.43 14.65 1.98
N THR A 249 9.47 14.16 1.29
CA THR A 249 9.30 13.39 0.04
C THR A 249 10.25 12.20 -0.01
N SER A 250 9.77 11.07 -0.50
CA SER A 250 10.59 9.88 -0.74
C SER A 250 11.06 9.85 -2.18
N VAL A 251 12.32 9.44 -2.38
CA VAL A 251 12.91 9.22 -3.69
C VAL A 251 13.58 7.86 -3.69
N LEU A 252 13.39 7.12 -4.77
CA LEU A 252 13.84 5.75 -4.90
C LEU A 252 14.38 5.46 -6.29
N ALA A 253 15.29 4.50 -6.33
CA ALA A 253 15.64 3.75 -7.51
C ALA A 253 15.33 2.29 -7.19
N PHE A 254 14.30 1.75 -7.86
CA PHE A 254 13.70 0.46 -7.49
C PHE A 254 14.76 -0.64 -7.38
N GLN A 255 14.73 -1.37 -6.25
CA GLN A 255 15.68 -2.43 -5.88
C GLN A 255 17.15 -2.00 -5.74
N LEU A 256 17.43 -0.71 -5.79
CA LEU A 256 18.79 -0.17 -5.75
C LEU A 256 19.01 0.75 -4.56
N LYS A 257 18.10 1.70 -4.31
CA LYS A 257 18.27 2.72 -3.26
C LYS A 257 16.98 3.44 -2.92
N GLY A 258 16.74 3.68 -1.63
CA GLY A 258 15.71 4.60 -1.13
C GLY A 258 16.33 5.71 -0.28
N VAL A 259 15.81 6.94 -0.40
CA VAL A 259 16.15 8.06 0.49
C VAL A 259 14.90 8.86 0.81
N ILE A 260 14.97 9.61 1.90
CA ILE A 260 13.93 10.56 2.32
C ILE A 260 14.52 11.97 2.30
N TYR A 261 13.80 12.92 1.71
CA TYR A 261 14.12 14.34 1.76
C TYR A 261 13.16 15.06 2.69
N LYS A 262 13.70 16.01 3.45
CA LYS A 262 12.99 16.98 4.26
C LYS A 262 13.26 18.37 3.72
N TYR A 263 12.26 19.05 3.20
CA TYR A 263 12.32 20.43 2.75
C TYR A 263 11.76 21.34 3.85
N ASP A 264 12.62 22.20 4.41
CA ASP A 264 12.25 23.25 5.36
C ASP A 264 11.80 24.48 4.55
N VAL A 265 10.52 24.81 4.65
CA VAL A 265 9.87 25.83 3.81
C VAL A 265 10.41 27.23 4.12
N GLU A 266 10.65 27.53 5.40
CA GLU A 266 11.12 28.85 5.84
C GLU A 266 12.58 29.08 5.46
N LYS A 267 13.41 28.05 5.59
CA LYS A 267 14.84 28.12 5.26
C LYS A 267 15.13 27.91 3.78
N ASN A 268 14.14 27.45 3.00
CA ASN A 268 14.33 27.00 1.62
C ASN A 268 15.51 26.02 1.51
N GLN A 269 15.52 25.01 2.39
CA GLN A 269 16.64 24.07 2.53
C GLN A 269 16.16 22.63 2.55
N THR A 270 16.84 21.78 1.78
CA THR A 270 16.59 20.33 1.74
C THR A 270 17.63 19.59 2.57
N SER A 271 17.18 18.71 3.47
CA SER A 271 18.00 17.72 4.18
C SER A 271 17.74 16.32 3.62
N LEU A 272 18.76 15.46 3.60
CA LEU A 272 18.70 14.09 3.13
C LEU A 272 18.85 13.12 4.30
N TYR A 273 18.00 12.09 4.34
CA TYR A 273 18.10 10.94 5.23
C TYR A 273 18.29 9.68 4.39
N ASN A 274 19.40 8.98 4.58
CA ASN A 274 19.61 7.69 3.95
C ASN A 274 18.79 6.64 4.69
N LEU A 275 18.10 5.78 3.95
CA LEU A 275 17.50 4.59 4.52
C LEU A 275 18.56 3.47 4.59
N PRO A 276 18.35 2.47 5.47
CA PRO A 276 19.07 1.19 5.40
C PRO A 276 19.08 0.65 3.96
N GLN A 277 20.18 -0.01 3.58
CA GLN A 277 20.45 -0.38 2.18
C GLN A 277 19.35 -1.27 1.58
N GLU A 278 18.65 -2.01 2.43
CA GLU A 278 17.62 -2.95 2.07
C GLU A 278 16.26 -2.28 1.79
N LEU A 279 16.02 -1.08 2.35
CA LEU A 279 14.81 -0.28 2.15
C LEU A 279 14.94 0.56 0.88
N THR A 280 14.69 -0.09 -0.24
CA THR A 280 14.94 0.46 -1.59
C THR A 280 13.69 1.01 -2.27
N SER A 281 12.51 0.86 -1.67
CA SER A 281 11.22 1.22 -2.26
C SER A 281 10.32 2.00 -1.29
N PRO A 282 10.78 3.10 -0.67
CA PRO A 282 9.94 3.94 0.19
C PRO A 282 8.83 4.63 -0.62
N VAL A 283 7.57 4.25 -0.41
CA VAL A 283 6.44 4.83 -1.16
C VAL A 283 5.54 5.67 -0.28
N GLY A 284 4.68 5.06 0.53
CA GLY A 284 3.78 5.79 1.41
C GLY A 284 4.53 6.48 2.53
N MET A 285 4.15 7.71 2.87
CA MET A 285 4.64 8.37 4.08
C MET A 285 3.57 9.22 4.75
N THR A 286 3.72 9.39 6.06
CA THR A 286 2.91 10.27 6.90
C THR A 286 3.74 10.75 8.09
N VAL A 287 3.37 11.86 8.71
CA VAL A 287 4.04 12.39 9.91
C VAL A 287 3.15 12.16 11.12
N ASP A 288 3.75 11.82 12.27
CA ASP A 288 3.03 11.78 13.54
C ASP A 288 3.08 13.13 14.28
N LYS A 289 2.29 13.28 15.35
CA LYS A 289 2.22 14.54 16.12
C LYS A 289 3.56 14.94 16.76
N ASP A 290 4.45 13.97 16.99
CA ASP A 290 5.77 14.24 17.56
C ASP A 290 6.76 14.72 16.49
N GLY A 291 6.38 14.63 15.21
CA GLY A 291 7.18 15.02 14.06
C GLY A 291 8.01 13.88 13.47
N ASN A 292 7.81 12.65 13.94
CA ASN A 292 8.47 11.48 13.34
C ASN A 292 7.79 11.14 12.02
N LEU A 293 8.61 10.76 11.04
CA LEU A 293 8.10 10.29 9.75
C LEU A 293 7.85 8.79 9.83
N TRP A 294 6.66 8.35 9.44
CA TRP A 294 6.32 6.95 9.23
C TRP A 294 6.27 6.66 7.74
N GLY A 295 6.93 5.58 7.31
CA GLY A 295 7.03 5.19 5.91
C GLY A 295 6.77 3.70 5.70
N THR A 296 6.35 3.35 4.49
CA THR A 296 6.23 1.97 4.03
C THR A 296 7.27 1.70 2.95
N ASP A 297 7.90 0.53 3.01
CA ASP A 297 8.74 0.05 1.91
C ASP A 297 7.94 -0.97 1.08
N HIS A 298 7.42 -0.50 -0.06
CA HIS A 298 6.48 -1.28 -0.87
C HIS A 298 7.10 -2.51 -1.51
N GLY A 299 8.42 -2.55 -1.67
CA GLY A 299 9.14 -3.71 -2.22
C GLY A 299 9.32 -4.85 -1.22
N THR A 300 8.85 -4.68 0.02
CA THR A 300 9.10 -5.58 1.13
C THR A 300 7.83 -5.85 1.94
N SER A 301 7.96 -6.36 3.16
CA SER A 301 6.91 -6.43 4.19
C SER A 301 7.16 -5.42 5.32
N ILE A 302 8.07 -4.45 5.11
CA ILE A 302 8.58 -3.55 6.14
C ILE A 302 7.85 -2.20 6.10
N PHE A 303 7.55 -1.69 7.29
CA PHE A 303 7.23 -0.29 7.52
C PHE A 303 8.16 0.25 8.61
N PHE A 304 8.42 1.55 8.61
CA PHE A 304 9.46 2.12 9.45
C PHE A 304 9.07 3.49 10.00
N MET A 305 9.76 3.85 11.08
CA MET A 305 9.75 5.20 11.64
C MET A 305 11.14 5.80 11.50
N LEU A 306 11.22 7.02 10.99
CA LEU A 306 12.43 7.84 10.91
C LEU A 306 12.32 8.97 11.93
N ASP A 307 13.26 9.00 12.88
CA ASP A 307 13.42 10.11 13.81
C ASP A 307 14.20 11.24 13.11
N PRO A 308 13.61 12.43 12.88
CA PRO A 308 14.28 13.51 12.18
C PRO A 308 15.39 14.19 12.99
N SER A 309 15.51 13.92 14.30
CA SER A 309 16.49 14.56 15.17
C SER A 309 17.90 13.98 15.02
N ASP A 310 18.00 12.67 14.76
CA ASP A 310 19.25 11.94 14.59
C ASP A 310 19.32 11.10 13.31
N GLY A 311 18.21 10.99 12.56
CA GLY A 311 18.11 10.20 11.34
C GLY A 311 17.98 8.70 11.58
N LYS A 312 17.73 8.24 12.82
CA LYS A 312 17.58 6.83 13.14
C LYS A 312 16.31 6.26 12.52
N VAL A 313 16.46 5.11 11.86
CA VAL A 313 15.35 4.33 11.32
C VAL A 313 15.04 3.15 12.25
N THR A 314 13.79 3.03 12.67
CA THR A 314 13.27 1.87 13.41
C THR A 314 12.34 1.08 12.49
N GLU A 315 12.70 -0.16 12.21
CA GLU A 315 11.96 -1.03 11.31
C GLU A 315 10.98 -1.93 12.06
N TYR A 316 9.81 -2.14 11.44
CA TYR A 316 8.77 -3.07 11.84
C TYR A 316 8.35 -3.88 10.61
N THR A 317 7.72 -5.03 10.81
CA THR A 317 7.18 -5.83 9.70
C THR A 317 5.69 -6.10 9.90
N THR A 318 4.97 -6.27 8.81
CA THR A 318 3.65 -6.91 8.83
C THR A 318 3.77 -8.38 9.22
N SER A 319 2.63 -9.06 9.42
CA SER A 319 2.65 -10.54 9.37
C SER A 319 3.20 -11.04 8.03
N VAL A 320 3.67 -12.28 8.00
CA VAL A 320 4.07 -12.93 6.74
C VAL A 320 2.86 -13.07 5.81
N ALA A 321 3.12 -13.09 4.50
CA ALA A 321 2.08 -13.33 3.51
C ALA A 321 1.31 -14.63 3.82
N SER A 322 0.01 -14.65 3.54
CA SER A 322 -0.81 -15.82 3.88
C SER A 322 -0.87 -16.83 2.73
N PRO A 323 -0.77 -18.13 3.03
CA PRO A 323 -1.19 -19.23 2.14
C PRO A 323 -2.51 -18.99 1.37
N LYS A 324 -3.47 -18.29 2.01
CA LYS A 324 -4.80 -17.99 1.45
C LYS A 324 -4.73 -17.15 0.18
N ILE A 325 -3.73 -16.29 0.03
CA ILE A 325 -3.54 -15.46 -1.17
C ILE A 325 -3.09 -16.32 -2.36
N PHE A 326 -2.41 -17.44 -2.10
CA PHE A 326 -1.82 -18.32 -3.11
C PHE A 326 -2.60 -19.63 -3.31
N GLY A 327 -3.76 -19.79 -2.65
CA GLY A 327 -4.57 -21.00 -2.73
C GLY A 327 -3.90 -22.23 -2.11
N GLY A 328 -3.02 -22.04 -1.12
CA GLY A 328 -2.33 -23.10 -0.42
C GLY A 328 -0.83 -22.83 -0.26
N THR A 329 0.00 -23.34 -1.17
CA THR A 329 1.46 -23.26 -0.98
C THR A 329 1.98 -21.85 -1.24
N MET A 330 2.53 -21.22 -0.20
CA MET A 330 3.15 -19.90 -0.29
C MET A 330 4.55 -19.97 -0.91
N PRO A 331 4.89 -19.10 -1.87
CA PRO A 331 6.27 -18.94 -2.35
C PRO A 331 7.24 -18.51 -1.22
N PRO A 332 8.49 -19.02 -1.18
CA PRO A 332 9.46 -18.64 -0.14
C PRO A 332 9.77 -17.14 -0.06
N SER A 333 9.56 -16.40 -1.15
CA SER A 333 9.79 -14.95 -1.26
C SER A 333 8.48 -14.17 -1.44
N ALA A 334 7.39 -14.62 -0.83
CA ALA A 334 6.13 -13.88 -0.81
C ALA A 334 6.21 -12.70 0.17
N TYR A 335 5.91 -11.49 -0.30
CA TYR A 335 5.91 -10.24 0.46
C TYR A 335 4.48 -9.72 0.63
N THR A 336 4.24 -8.82 1.60
CA THR A 336 2.91 -8.22 1.81
C THR A 336 2.71 -6.87 1.13
N LEU A 337 3.80 -6.17 0.76
CA LEU A 337 3.81 -4.91 0.04
C LEU A 337 2.96 -3.84 0.76
N PRO A 338 3.34 -3.38 1.98
CA PRO A 338 2.68 -2.26 2.63
C PRO A 338 2.81 -1.02 1.74
N TYR A 339 1.73 -0.27 1.51
CA TYR A 339 1.68 0.68 0.41
C TYR A 339 1.38 2.13 0.82
N TRP A 340 0.12 2.57 0.90
CA TRP A 340 -0.21 3.90 1.40
C TRP A 340 -0.39 3.86 2.91
N ILE A 341 -0.04 4.96 3.56
CA ILE A 341 0.02 5.10 5.01
C ILE A 341 -0.52 6.46 5.44
N ALA A 342 -1.20 6.50 6.57
CA ALA A 342 -1.77 7.71 7.13
C ALA A 342 -1.76 7.66 8.66
N THR A 343 -1.35 8.76 9.30
CA THR A 343 -1.55 8.98 10.73
C THR A 343 -3.01 9.38 10.96
N ALA A 344 -3.73 8.59 11.75
CA ALA A 344 -5.10 8.88 12.14
C ALA A 344 -5.17 10.00 13.20
N PRO A 345 -6.34 10.65 13.39
CA PRO A 345 -6.54 11.66 14.43
C PRO A 345 -6.19 11.17 15.85
N ASP A 346 -6.38 9.88 16.14
CA ASP A 346 -6.00 9.26 17.42
C ASP A 346 -4.49 8.97 17.57
N GLY A 347 -3.69 9.25 16.53
CA GLY A 347 -2.24 9.04 16.51
C GLY A 347 -1.80 7.64 16.12
N ARG A 348 -2.73 6.72 15.83
CA ARG A 348 -2.39 5.40 15.27
C ARG A 348 -2.06 5.52 13.79
N ILE A 349 -1.21 4.63 13.32
CA ILE A 349 -0.69 4.63 11.96
C ILE A 349 -1.41 3.56 11.15
N TRP A 350 -2.18 3.96 10.15
CA TRP A 350 -2.93 3.04 9.31
C TRP A 350 -2.27 2.88 7.94
N PHE A 351 -2.23 1.67 7.41
CA PHE A 351 -1.72 1.41 6.06
C PHE A 351 -2.38 0.19 5.41
N ASN A 352 -2.47 0.18 4.09
CA ASN A 352 -2.93 -0.97 3.33
C ASN A 352 -1.75 -1.89 2.97
N GLN A 353 -2.01 -3.20 2.92
CA GLN A 353 -1.10 -4.20 2.38
C GLN A 353 -1.60 -4.60 0.99
N HIS A 354 -0.84 -4.31 -0.05
CA HIS A 354 -1.24 -4.57 -1.43
C HIS A 354 -1.37 -6.08 -1.69
N GLU A 355 -0.28 -6.84 -1.54
CA GLU A 355 -0.28 -8.30 -1.73
C GLU A 355 -0.79 -9.02 -0.48
N GLY A 356 -0.59 -8.45 0.71
CA GLY A 356 -1.09 -9.01 1.97
C GLY A 356 -2.63 -9.04 2.07
N ASN A 357 -3.33 -8.31 1.20
CA ASN A 357 -4.80 -8.22 1.13
C ASN A 357 -5.45 -7.87 2.48
N LYS A 358 -4.85 -6.91 3.17
CA LYS A 358 -5.21 -6.49 4.53
C LYS A 358 -5.16 -4.96 4.67
N ILE A 359 -5.94 -4.43 5.61
CA ILE A 359 -5.76 -3.07 6.15
C ILE A 359 -5.18 -3.18 7.55
N SER A 360 -4.13 -2.43 7.84
CA SER A 360 -3.34 -2.53 9.07
C SER A 360 -3.43 -1.25 9.88
N VAL A 361 -3.40 -1.38 11.20
CA VAL A 361 -3.24 -0.28 12.15
C VAL A 361 -2.16 -0.61 13.16
N PHE A 362 -1.21 0.30 13.31
CA PHE A 362 -0.13 0.22 14.28
C PHE A 362 -0.29 1.29 15.35
N ASP A 363 -0.31 0.87 16.60
CA ASP A 363 -0.24 1.77 17.75
C ASP A 363 1.22 1.90 18.19
N LYS A 364 1.80 3.08 17.92
CA LYS A 364 3.21 3.36 18.21
C LYS A 364 3.54 3.41 19.70
N ASN A 365 2.56 3.57 20.58
CA ASN A 365 2.76 3.65 22.03
C ASN A 365 2.78 2.25 22.64
N THR A 366 1.82 1.39 22.27
CA THR A 366 1.74 0.01 22.77
C THR A 366 2.59 -0.97 21.97
N LYS A 367 3.07 -0.55 20.79
CA LYS A 367 3.78 -1.34 19.78
C LYS A 367 2.96 -2.51 19.26
N MET A 368 1.64 -2.35 19.19
CA MET A 368 0.72 -3.36 18.69
C MET A 368 0.35 -3.09 17.23
N LEU A 369 0.42 -4.12 16.40
CA LEU A 369 -0.08 -4.16 15.04
C LEU A 369 -1.37 -4.98 15.00
N THR A 370 -2.44 -4.42 14.45
CA THR A 370 -3.66 -5.15 14.12
C THR A 370 -3.88 -5.11 12.62
N GLU A 371 -4.19 -6.23 12.02
CA GLU A 371 -4.40 -6.35 10.57
C GLU A 371 -5.74 -7.01 10.29
N TYR A 372 -6.56 -6.35 9.47
CA TYR A 372 -7.90 -6.76 9.10
C TYR A 372 -7.92 -7.30 7.69
N TRP A 373 -8.43 -8.52 7.52
CA TRP A 373 -8.55 -9.15 6.20
C TRP A 373 -9.58 -8.46 5.33
N ILE A 374 -9.21 -8.18 4.08
CA ILE A 374 -10.15 -7.79 3.03
C ILE A 374 -10.83 -9.08 2.52
N PRO A 375 -12.17 -9.17 2.54
CA PRO A 375 -12.88 -10.39 2.14
C PRO A 375 -12.68 -10.78 0.67
N SER A 376 -12.62 -9.79 -0.23
CA SER A 376 -12.49 -10.03 -1.66
C SER A 376 -11.12 -10.54 -2.07
N GLN A 377 -11.13 -11.46 -3.04
CA GLN A 377 -9.93 -12.08 -3.59
C GLN A 377 -10.13 -12.39 -5.08
N ASN A 378 -9.29 -11.80 -5.92
CA ASN A 378 -9.32 -12.01 -7.35
C ASN A 378 -8.20 -12.92 -7.80
N LYS A 379 -8.56 -14.12 -8.24
CA LYS A 379 -7.60 -15.14 -8.67
C LYS A 379 -6.73 -14.75 -9.86
N LEU A 380 -7.11 -13.72 -10.63
CA LEU A 380 -6.30 -13.21 -11.74
C LEU A 380 -5.11 -12.36 -11.27
N TRP A 381 -5.09 -12.01 -9.98
CA TRP A 381 -4.07 -11.19 -9.34
C TRP A 381 -3.17 -11.98 -8.37
N ALA A 382 -3.20 -13.32 -8.42
CA ALA A 382 -2.20 -14.15 -7.76
C ALA A 382 -1.95 -15.44 -8.54
N ASN A 383 -0.92 -16.20 -8.14
CA ASN A 383 -0.64 -17.50 -8.73
C ASN A 383 -1.53 -18.60 -8.12
N CYS A 384 -2.81 -18.59 -8.49
CA CYS A 384 -3.81 -19.50 -7.96
C CYS A 384 -3.82 -20.85 -8.68
N PRO A 385 -3.83 -21.98 -7.95
CA PRO A 385 -4.17 -23.28 -8.50
C PRO A 385 -5.58 -23.29 -9.11
N ASP A 386 -5.78 -24.05 -10.19
CA ASP A 386 -7.08 -24.14 -10.89
C ASP A 386 -8.22 -24.64 -9.97
N ASN A 387 -7.89 -25.43 -8.95
CA ASN A 387 -8.83 -26.01 -7.99
C ASN A 387 -8.99 -25.19 -6.69
N ALA A 388 -8.33 -24.05 -6.56
CA ALA A 388 -8.45 -23.23 -5.36
C ALA A 388 -9.86 -22.62 -5.24
N SER A 389 -10.53 -22.85 -4.12
CA SER A 389 -11.86 -22.27 -3.84
C SER A 389 -11.81 -20.78 -3.53
N SER A 390 -10.68 -20.29 -3.00
CA SER A 390 -10.42 -18.90 -2.61
C SER A 390 -8.92 -18.65 -2.73
N CYS A 391 -8.55 -17.61 -3.49
CA CYS A 391 -7.18 -17.24 -3.80
C CYS A 391 -7.16 -15.87 -4.51
N GLY A 392 -6.07 -15.12 -4.39
CA GLY A 392 -5.93 -13.80 -4.98
C GLY A 392 -6.06 -12.66 -3.98
N ILE A 393 -6.07 -11.44 -4.55
CA ILE A 393 -6.12 -10.17 -3.83
C ILE A 393 -7.16 -9.24 -4.44
N ALA A 394 -7.63 -8.26 -3.69
CA ALA A 394 -8.59 -7.25 -4.16
C ALA A 394 -7.90 -6.03 -4.82
N ASN A 395 -6.57 -5.99 -4.82
CA ASN A 395 -5.78 -4.81 -5.18
C ASN A 395 -6.23 -3.57 -4.38
N ALA A 396 -6.10 -3.67 -3.05
CA ALA A 396 -6.25 -2.50 -2.19
C ALA A 396 -5.07 -1.57 -2.41
N LEU A 397 -5.22 -0.63 -3.36
CA LEU A 397 -4.13 0.22 -3.85
C LEU A 397 -4.07 1.60 -3.21
N GLN A 398 -5.11 2.05 -2.51
CA GLN A 398 -5.14 3.33 -1.78
C GLN A 398 -6.02 3.19 -0.54
N MET A 399 -5.67 3.90 0.53
CA MET A 399 -6.54 4.13 1.69
C MET A 399 -6.50 5.58 2.21
N SER A 400 -7.60 6.01 2.82
CA SER A 400 -7.73 7.29 3.52
C SER A 400 -8.30 7.08 4.91
N VAL A 401 -7.81 7.88 5.86
CA VAL A 401 -8.43 8.04 7.17
C VAL A 401 -9.12 9.39 7.23
N GLY A 402 -10.41 9.40 7.55
CA GLY A 402 -11.19 10.61 7.70
C GLY A 402 -11.00 11.29 9.07
N PRO A 403 -11.44 12.54 9.22
CA PRO A 403 -11.25 13.33 10.45
C PRO A 403 -11.90 12.73 11.71
N GLN A 404 -12.89 11.84 11.55
CA GLN A 404 -13.53 11.15 12.67
C GLN A 404 -13.00 9.70 12.82
N GLY A 405 -11.87 9.38 12.19
CA GLY A 405 -11.25 8.06 12.24
C GLY A 405 -11.86 7.04 11.27
N GLN A 406 -12.68 7.47 10.30
CA GLN A 406 -13.25 6.55 9.32
C GLN A 406 -12.16 6.04 8.38
N VAL A 407 -12.00 4.72 8.24
CA VAL A 407 -10.94 4.14 7.39
C VAL A 407 -11.57 3.54 6.14
N TRP A 408 -11.22 4.10 4.99
CA TRP A 408 -11.74 3.69 3.68
C TRP A 408 -10.61 3.32 2.74
N PHE A 409 -10.84 2.35 1.86
CA PHE A 409 -9.89 1.89 0.85
C PHE A 409 -10.59 1.58 -0.48
N THR A 410 -9.85 1.59 -1.58
CA THR A 410 -10.35 1.18 -2.90
C THR A 410 -10.00 -0.27 -3.16
N GLU A 411 -10.86 -1.02 -3.85
CA GLU A 411 -10.54 -2.34 -4.41
C GLU A 411 -10.50 -2.21 -5.94
N TRP A 412 -9.31 -1.98 -6.48
CA TRP A 412 -9.15 -1.52 -7.87
C TRP A 412 -9.65 -2.55 -8.90
N SER A 413 -9.43 -3.85 -8.65
CA SER A 413 -9.84 -4.93 -9.54
C SER A 413 -11.27 -5.42 -9.31
N GLU A 414 -11.92 -4.98 -8.23
CA GLU A 414 -13.20 -5.53 -7.76
C GLU A 414 -14.39 -4.58 -7.96
N ASN A 415 -14.13 -3.39 -8.51
CA ASN A 415 -15.13 -2.34 -8.71
C ASN A 415 -15.87 -1.96 -7.42
N LYS A 416 -15.12 -1.86 -6.32
CA LYS A 416 -15.62 -1.61 -4.97
C LYS A 416 -14.79 -0.59 -4.21
N ILE A 417 -15.43 0.02 -3.21
CA ILE A 417 -14.75 0.66 -2.08
C ILE A 417 -15.05 -0.11 -0.81
N GLY A 418 -14.08 -0.20 0.09
CA GLY A 418 -14.22 -0.89 1.37
C GLY A 418 -14.00 0.05 2.55
N THR A 419 -14.53 -0.35 3.70
CA THR A 419 -14.35 0.34 4.98
C THR A 419 -13.98 -0.64 6.07
N VAL A 420 -13.13 -0.21 6.99
CA VAL A 420 -12.91 -0.91 8.26
C VAL A 420 -13.94 -0.41 9.27
N LYS A 421 -14.59 -1.34 9.99
CA LYS A 421 -15.49 -1.09 11.11
C LYS A 421 -14.64 -0.85 12.36
N THR A 422 -14.17 0.37 12.54
CA THR A 422 -13.20 0.75 13.58
C THR A 422 -13.76 0.67 15.01
N ASP A 423 -15.08 0.54 15.15
CA ASP A 423 -15.80 0.31 16.40
C ASP A 423 -15.88 -1.18 16.80
N ALA A 424 -15.63 -2.09 15.85
CA ALA A 424 -15.64 -3.52 16.11
C ALA A 424 -14.49 -3.89 17.07
N GLN A 425 -14.85 -4.50 18.20
CA GLN A 425 -13.88 -4.96 19.20
C GLN A 425 -13.13 -6.18 18.68
N VAL A 426 -11.80 -6.13 18.75
CA VAL A 426 -10.96 -7.29 18.44
C VAL A 426 -11.09 -8.30 19.58
N PRO A 427 -11.30 -9.60 19.31
CA PRO A 427 -11.69 -10.60 20.31
C PRO A 427 -10.58 -10.92 21.31
N PHE A 428 -9.36 -10.42 21.09
CA PHE A 428 -8.22 -10.63 21.98
C PHE A 428 -7.21 -9.49 21.86
N THR A 429 -6.35 -9.41 22.85
CA THR A 429 -5.14 -8.57 22.85
C THR A 429 -3.90 -9.42 23.08
N VAL A 430 -2.74 -8.89 22.73
CA VAL A 430 -1.45 -9.54 22.95
C VAL A 430 -0.63 -8.72 23.94
N SER A 431 -0.05 -9.38 24.94
CA SER A 431 0.91 -8.75 25.85
C SER A 431 2.16 -9.62 25.98
N ILE A 432 3.31 -8.96 25.98
CA ILE A 432 4.64 -9.58 26.08
C ILE A 432 5.33 -8.86 27.23
N PRO A 433 5.52 -9.52 28.39
CA PRO A 433 6.07 -8.86 29.59
C PRO A 433 7.48 -8.30 29.40
N ASN A 434 8.30 -8.98 28.62
CA ASN A 434 9.65 -8.55 28.25
C ASN A 434 9.68 -8.38 26.72
N ASP A 435 9.51 -7.15 26.25
CA ASP A 435 9.53 -6.79 24.83
C ASP A 435 10.91 -6.38 24.32
N GLU A 436 11.97 -6.72 25.07
CA GLU A 436 13.37 -6.61 24.67
C GLU A 436 14.11 -7.90 25.03
N VAL A 437 14.89 -8.42 24.08
CA VAL A 437 15.64 -9.67 24.24
C VAL A 437 17.01 -9.53 23.61
N THR A 438 18.05 -9.94 24.32
CA THR A 438 19.40 -10.12 23.76
C THR A 438 19.70 -11.60 23.62
N VAL A 439 20.17 -12.02 22.45
CA VAL A 439 20.46 -13.43 22.15
C VAL A 439 21.73 -13.56 21.31
N LYS A 440 22.61 -14.48 21.71
CA LYS A 440 23.82 -14.79 20.94
C LYS A 440 23.50 -15.71 19.78
N ARG A 441 24.22 -15.57 18.66
CA ARG A 441 24.18 -16.60 17.60
C ARG A 441 24.53 -17.97 18.18
N GLY A 442 23.67 -18.96 17.92
CA GLY A 442 23.82 -20.33 18.43
C GLY A 442 23.13 -20.58 19.77
N ASP A 443 22.72 -19.54 20.50
CA ASP A 443 21.87 -19.65 21.69
C ASP A 443 20.40 -19.43 21.32
N SER A 444 19.50 -19.80 22.24
CA SER A 444 18.06 -19.57 22.11
C SER A 444 17.54 -18.66 23.21
N ALA A 445 16.56 -17.83 22.88
CA ALA A 445 15.82 -17.03 23.85
C ALA A 445 14.35 -17.43 23.86
N GLU A 446 13.79 -17.60 25.06
CA GLU A 446 12.36 -17.86 25.24
C GLU A 446 11.62 -16.55 25.52
N ILE A 447 10.54 -16.31 24.78
CA ILE A 447 9.69 -15.12 24.90
C ILE A 447 8.28 -15.58 25.29
N LYS A 448 7.75 -15.04 26.40
CA LYS A 448 6.39 -15.35 26.85
C LYS A 448 5.39 -14.41 26.16
N VAL A 449 4.42 -14.99 25.48
CA VAL A 449 3.36 -14.29 24.76
C VAL A 449 2.02 -14.61 25.42
N ASN A 450 1.39 -13.60 26.02
CA ASN A 450 0.06 -13.74 26.61
C ASN A 450 -0.98 -13.26 25.61
N VAL A 451 -1.89 -14.16 25.23
CA VAL A 451 -3.08 -13.85 24.42
C VAL A 451 -4.27 -13.73 25.38
N ASN A 452 -4.81 -12.53 25.51
CA ASN A 452 -5.90 -12.23 26.44
C ASN A 452 -7.19 -12.05 25.66
N ALA A 453 -8.09 -13.03 25.74
CA ALA A 453 -9.31 -13.08 24.96
C ALA A 453 -10.44 -12.31 25.68
N GLN A 454 -10.98 -11.30 25.00
CA GLN A 454 -12.19 -10.57 25.41
C GLN A 454 -13.46 -11.31 24.96
N GLY A 455 -13.42 -11.89 23.76
CA GLY A 455 -14.41 -12.84 23.24
C GLY A 455 -13.81 -14.24 23.09
N ALA A 456 -14.62 -15.26 22.78
CA ALA A 456 -14.07 -16.57 22.47
C ALA A 456 -13.18 -16.47 21.21
N PHE A 457 -11.97 -17.02 21.27
CA PHE A 457 -11.00 -16.95 20.19
C PHE A 457 -10.53 -18.35 19.79
N ASN A 458 -10.54 -18.63 18.49
CA ASN A 458 -9.89 -19.78 17.87
C ASN A 458 -9.05 -19.27 16.71
N GLY A 459 -7.78 -19.67 16.68
CA GLY A 459 -6.85 -19.23 15.67
C GLY A 459 -5.50 -19.89 15.81
N SER A 460 -4.46 -19.21 15.35
CA SER A 460 -3.09 -19.69 15.38
C SER A 460 -2.13 -18.63 15.91
N ALA A 461 -1.04 -19.06 16.52
CA ALA A 461 0.08 -18.21 16.84
C ALA A 461 0.74 -17.69 15.55
N VAL A 462 1.21 -16.45 15.56
CA VAL A 462 1.89 -15.85 14.41
C VAL A 462 3.17 -15.15 14.85
N ALA A 463 4.22 -15.34 14.06
CA ALA A 463 5.50 -14.66 14.21
C ALA A 463 5.96 -14.11 12.86
N SER A 464 6.58 -12.94 12.90
CA SER A 464 7.30 -12.32 11.78
C SER A 464 8.44 -11.48 12.32
N GLY A 465 9.44 -11.13 11.52
CA GLY A 465 10.48 -10.21 11.98
C GLY A 465 11.26 -9.55 10.85
N THR A 466 12.02 -8.52 11.19
CA THR A 466 12.85 -7.75 10.23
C THR A 466 14.17 -8.46 9.89
N PHE A 467 14.29 -9.76 10.17
CA PHE A 467 15.45 -10.58 9.78
C PHE A 467 15.54 -10.81 8.28
N THR A 468 14.39 -10.74 7.59
CA THR A 468 14.28 -10.78 6.15
C THR A 468 13.30 -9.73 5.68
N LEU A 469 13.41 -9.35 4.41
CA LEU A 469 12.56 -8.33 3.81
C LEU A 469 11.09 -8.76 3.66
N ASN A 470 10.80 -10.07 3.71
CA ASN A 470 9.42 -10.57 3.63
C ASN A 470 8.75 -10.81 4.99
N GLY A 471 9.42 -10.46 6.09
CA GLY A 471 8.90 -10.66 7.45
C GLY A 471 9.10 -12.07 7.97
N ALA A 472 9.73 -12.98 7.22
CA ALA A 472 10.05 -14.33 7.69
C ALA A 472 11.24 -14.32 8.67
N LEU A 473 11.52 -15.47 9.29
CA LEU A 473 12.68 -15.63 10.17
C LEU A 473 13.98 -15.96 9.40
N GLY A 474 13.90 -16.13 8.08
CA GLY A 474 15.02 -16.52 7.24
C GLY A 474 15.58 -17.89 7.64
N ASN A 475 16.89 -17.97 7.83
CA ASN A 475 17.57 -19.17 8.34
C ASN A 475 17.46 -19.32 9.87
N SER A 476 16.91 -18.32 10.57
CA SER A 476 16.69 -18.38 12.02
C SER A 476 15.48 -19.27 12.32
N THR A 477 15.42 -19.83 13.52
CA THR A 477 14.28 -20.67 13.92
C THR A 477 13.43 -19.98 14.96
N GLY A 478 12.11 -20.14 14.86
CA GLY A 478 11.14 -19.66 15.83
C GLY A 478 10.08 -20.73 16.05
N ILE A 479 9.94 -21.20 17.29
CA ILE A 479 9.00 -22.29 17.61
C ILE A 479 8.07 -21.83 18.73
N PHE A 480 6.77 -21.84 18.44
CA PHE A 480 5.75 -21.70 19.48
C PHE A 480 5.58 -23.01 20.23
N SER A 481 5.42 -22.93 21.56
CA SER A 481 5.02 -24.07 22.39
C SER A 481 3.67 -24.64 21.97
N GLU A 482 2.82 -23.81 21.36
CA GLU A 482 1.54 -24.21 20.79
C GLU A 482 1.19 -23.34 19.58
N GLN A 483 0.99 -23.98 18.42
CA GLN A 483 0.67 -23.28 17.19
C GLN A 483 -0.82 -22.93 17.07
N ASN A 484 -1.71 -23.79 17.56
CA ASN A 484 -3.15 -23.57 17.54
C ASN A 484 -3.60 -22.97 18.86
N ILE A 485 -4.32 -21.84 18.83
CA ILE A 485 -4.73 -21.13 20.03
C ILE A 485 -6.26 -21.17 20.10
N SER A 486 -6.78 -21.80 21.16
CA SER A 486 -8.20 -21.78 21.51
C SER A 486 -8.35 -21.26 22.93
N ILE A 487 -9.14 -20.21 23.10
CA ILE A 487 -9.31 -19.48 24.36
C ILE A 487 -10.80 -19.14 24.54
N PRO A 488 -11.44 -19.59 25.63
CA PRO A 488 -12.78 -19.15 25.99
C PRO A 488 -12.86 -17.63 26.21
N ALA A 489 -14.06 -17.05 26.07
CA ALA A 489 -14.26 -15.63 26.34
C ALA A 489 -13.81 -15.25 27.76
N ASN A 490 -13.24 -14.05 27.91
CA ASN A 490 -12.75 -13.51 29.19
C ASN A 490 -11.69 -14.38 29.89
N SER A 491 -10.87 -15.09 29.11
CA SER A 491 -9.75 -15.88 29.63
C SER A 491 -8.46 -15.56 28.88
N SER A 492 -7.33 -16.03 29.39
CA SER A 492 -6.03 -15.79 28.79
C SER A 492 -5.27 -17.10 28.61
N LYS A 493 -4.35 -17.09 27.66
CA LYS A 493 -3.44 -18.19 27.41
C LYS A 493 -2.04 -17.65 27.19
N GLN A 494 -1.07 -18.19 27.93
CA GLN A 494 0.33 -17.92 27.70
C GLN A 494 0.91 -19.01 26.80
N VAL A 495 1.54 -18.60 25.71
CA VAL A 495 2.37 -19.45 24.85
C VAL A 495 3.81 -18.96 24.91
N SER A 496 4.76 -19.84 24.71
CA SER A 496 6.18 -19.48 24.65
C SER A 496 6.65 -19.51 23.21
N PHE A 497 7.45 -18.54 22.80
CA PHE A 497 8.12 -18.52 21.51
C PHE A 497 9.63 -18.63 21.74
N VAL A 498 10.26 -19.69 21.24
CA VAL A 498 11.70 -19.90 21.34
C VAL A 498 12.34 -19.45 20.03
N PHE A 499 13.12 -18.38 20.09
CA PHE A 499 13.87 -17.84 18.97
C PHE A 499 15.34 -18.24 19.04
N THR A 500 15.89 -18.71 17.92
CA THR A 500 17.32 -19.01 17.75
C THR A 500 17.82 -18.28 16.50
N PRO A 501 18.69 -17.26 16.66
CA PRO A 501 19.31 -16.58 15.52
C PRO A 501 20.12 -17.56 14.68
N ALA A 502 20.03 -17.41 13.35
CA ALA A 502 20.90 -18.14 12.44
C ALA A 502 22.37 -17.77 12.65
N GLY A 503 23.27 -18.72 12.38
CA GLY A 503 24.72 -18.47 12.49
C GLY A 503 25.25 -17.43 11.49
N ASP A 504 24.53 -17.20 10.40
CA ASP A 504 24.81 -16.21 9.35
C ASP A 504 24.04 -14.90 9.53
N LEU A 505 23.17 -14.77 10.55
CA LEU A 505 22.47 -13.52 10.83
C LEU A 505 23.45 -12.48 11.40
N ALA A 506 23.53 -11.32 10.75
CA ALA A 506 24.40 -10.24 11.19
C ALA A 506 24.05 -9.82 12.64
N PRO A 507 25.05 -9.47 13.48
CA PRO A 507 24.75 -8.85 14.76
C PRO A 507 24.09 -7.49 14.53
N GLY A 508 23.10 -7.17 15.35
CA GLY A 508 22.31 -5.95 15.18
C GLY A 508 21.00 -5.97 15.95
N GLN A 509 20.29 -4.86 15.84
CA GLN A 509 18.97 -4.69 16.42
C GLN A 509 17.91 -5.04 15.37
N TYR A 510 17.02 -5.97 15.70
CA TYR A 510 15.90 -6.40 14.88
C TYR A 510 14.58 -6.22 15.62
N THR A 511 13.48 -6.27 14.89
CA THR A 511 12.13 -6.32 15.46
C THR A 511 11.50 -7.66 15.14
N LEU A 512 11.02 -8.35 16.17
CA LEU A 512 10.21 -9.55 16.08
C LEU A 512 8.77 -9.19 16.45
N MET A 513 7.80 -9.53 15.60
CA MET A 513 6.38 -9.32 15.82
C MET A 513 5.74 -10.65 16.20
N LEU A 514 5.18 -10.74 17.41
CA LEU A 514 4.58 -11.97 17.94
C LEU A 514 3.12 -11.77 18.31
N GLY A 515 2.27 -12.75 18.07
CA GLY A 515 0.89 -12.70 18.52
C GLY A 515 0.03 -13.86 18.03
N ALA A 516 -1.22 -13.57 17.68
CA ALA A 516 -2.18 -14.56 17.20
C ALA A 516 -3.04 -14.01 16.07
N GLN A 517 -3.60 -14.92 15.26
CA GLN A 517 -4.42 -14.58 14.10
C GLN A 517 -5.53 -15.62 13.83
N ASN A 518 -6.57 -15.20 13.12
CA ASN A 518 -7.55 -16.07 12.49
C ASN A 518 -7.82 -15.61 11.03
N ASP A 519 -8.90 -16.10 10.42
CA ASP A 519 -9.25 -15.80 9.02
C ASP A 519 -9.68 -14.34 8.76
N GLU A 520 -9.90 -13.54 9.80
CA GLU A 520 -10.43 -12.18 9.71
C GLU A 520 -9.51 -11.12 10.32
N VAL A 521 -8.72 -11.45 11.35
CA VAL A 521 -7.86 -10.50 12.06
C VAL A 521 -6.55 -11.14 12.53
N SER A 522 -5.47 -10.37 12.49
CA SER A 522 -4.18 -10.68 13.11
C SER A 522 -3.84 -9.59 14.13
N VAL A 523 -3.36 -9.96 15.32
CA VAL A 523 -2.86 -9.02 16.33
C VAL A 523 -1.47 -9.45 16.74
N LEU A 524 -0.49 -8.57 16.58
CA LEU A 524 0.92 -8.78 16.92
C LEU A 524 1.44 -7.65 17.81
N LYS A 525 2.42 -7.95 18.64
CA LYS A 525 3.18 -6.96 19.41
C LYS A 525 4.65 -7.06 19.03
N ALA A 526 5.29 -5.89 18.87
CA ALA A 526 6.72 -5.81 18.57
C ALA A 526 7.56 -6.15 19.81
N VAL A 527 8.67 -6.85 19.56
CA VAL A 527 9.73 -7.20 20.51
C VAL A 527 11.05 -6.80 19.87
N ARG A 528 11.87 -6.00 20.57
CA ARG A 528 13.23 -5.70 20.14
C ARG A 528 14.12 -6.91 20.39
N VAL A 529 14.86 -7.33 19.37
CA VAL A 529 15.80 -8.44 19.45
C VAL A 529 17.19 -7.94 19.12
N ASP A 530 18.07 -7.95 20.11
CA ASP A 530 19.48 -7.59 19.98
C ASP A 530 20.29 -8.87 19.76
N VAL A 531 20.73 -9.11 18.53
CA VAL A 531 21.54 -10.28 18.15
C VAL A 531 23.03 -9.95 18.33
N VAL A 532 23.73 -10.74 19.16
CA VAL A 532 25.15 -10.53 19.50
C VAL A 532 26.06 -11.64 19.01
#